data_AF-A0A1H3ZF98-F1
#
_entry.id   AF-A0A1H3ZF98-F1
#
_cell.length_a   1.000
_cell.length_b   1.000
_cell.length_c   1.000
_cell.angle_alpha   90.00
_cell.angle_beta   90.00
_cell.angle_gamma   90.00
#
_symmetry.space_group_name_H-M   'P 1'
#
loop_
_entity.id
_entity.type
_entity.pdbx_description
1 polymer ?
#
loop_
_entity_poly.entity_id
_entity_poly.type
_entity_poly.pdbx_seq_one_letter_code
_entity_poly.pdbx_strand_id
1 'polypeptide(L)' 'MELEEGMVRKIAISVGAVGLFVALVAGIGITFSDGGIGSTGGLALVGTIVVFILVMAGVGIFLAD' A
#
# COMPACT_ATOMS: atom_id res chain seq x y z
N MET A 1 -6.77 -25.63 12.23
CA MET A 1 -5.64 -25.12 11.42
C MET A 1 -4.73 -24.39 12.39
N GLU A 2 -3.73 -25.09 12.92
CA GLU A 2 -2.67 -24.48 13.75
C GLU A 2 -1.72 -23.77 12.77
N LEU A 3 -2.07 -22.54 12.44
CA LEU A 3 -1.16 -21.67 11.72
C LEU A 3 -0.04 -21.35 12.71
N GLU A 4 1.16 -21.87 12.49
CA GLU A 4 2.35 -21.50 13.25
C GLU A 4 2.37 -19.98 13.47
N GLU A 5 2.51 -19.52 14.72
CA GLU A 5 2.31 -18.11 15.12
C GLU A 5 3.12 -17.11 14.27
N GLY A 6 4.20 -17.55 13.62
CA GLY A 6 4.97 -16.75 12.68
C GLY A 6 4.32 -16.54 11.31
N MET A 7 3.56 -17.50 10.79
CA MET A 7 3.02 -17.47 9.42
C MET A 7 1.82 -16.52 9.30
N VAL A 8 0.94 -16.50 10.30
CA VAL A 8 -0.19 -15.55 10.36
C VAL A 8 0.32 -14.12 10.37
N ARG A 9 1.40 -13.85 11.12
CA ARG A 9 1.99 -12.52 11.22
C ARG A 9 2.58 -12.06 9.88
N LYS A 10 3.31 -12.92 9.16
CA LYS A 10 3.87 -12.60 7.84
C LYS A 10 2.76 -12.29 6.80
N ILE A 11 1.66 -13.06 6.82
CA ILE A 11 0.49 -12.82 5.98
C ILE A 11 -0.21 -11.50 6.36
N ALA A 12 -0.47 -11.29 7.65
CA ALA A 12 -1.16 -10.10 8.15
C ALA A 12 -0.40 -8.81 7.79
N ILE A 13 0.93 -8.81 7.89
CA ILE A 13 1.75 -7.65 7.51
C ILE A 13 1.64 -7.36 6.00
N SER A 14 1.74 -8.40 5.16
CA SER A 14 1.64 -8.25 3.70
C SER A 14 0.25 -7.76 3.28
N VAL A 15 -0.81 -8.35 3.84
CA VAL A 15 -2.20 -7.93 3.60
C VAL A 15 -2.43 -6.51 4.10
N GLY A 16 -1.88 -6.15 5.25
CA GLY A 16 -1.94 -4.79 5.79
C GLY A 16 -1.28 -3.76 4.88
N ALA A 17 -0.10 -4.07 4.32
CA ALA A 17 0.59 -3.20 3.37
C ALA A 17 -0.22 -2.96 2.08
N VAL A 18 -0.84 -4.01 1.55
CA VAL A 18 -1.74 -3.90 0.39
C VAL A 18 -2.99 -3.09 0.74
N GLY A 19 -3.58 -3.32 1.91
CA GLY A 19 -4.74 -2.54 2.38
C GLY A 19 -4.43 -1.05 2.53
N LEU A 20 -3.25 -0.71 3.05
CA LEU A 20 -2.77 0.67 3.12
C LEU A 20 -2.67 1.30 1.72
N PHE A 21 -2.13 0.58 0.75
CA PHE A 21 -2.03 1.08 -0.63
C PHE A 21 -3.39 1.36 -1.24
N VAL A 22 -4.35 0.44 -1.09
CA VAL A 22 -5.72 0.63 -1.56
C VAL A 22 -6.36 1.86 -0.91
N ALA A 23 -6.17 2.06 0.40
CA ALA A 23 -6.69 3.22 1.11
C ALA A 23 -6.10 4.54 0.59
N LEU A 24 -4.79 4.58 0.31
CA LEU A 24 -4.14 5.77 -0.25
C LEU A 24 -4.62 6.09 -1.66
N VAL A 25 -4.76 5.08 -2.53
CA VAL A 25 -5.30 5.24 -3.89
C VAL A 25 -6.74 5.72 -3.85
N ALA A 26 -7.58 5.11 -2.99
CA ALA A 26 -8.96 5.55 -2.80
C ALA A 26 -9.03 6.98 -2.26
N GLY A 27 -8.15 7.33 -1.30
CA GLY A 27 -8.01 8.68 -0.76
C GLY A 27 -7.70 9.72 -1.84
N ILE A 28 -6.75 9.44 -2.72
CA ILE A 28 -6.44 10.32 -3.85
C ILE A 28 -7.60 10.37 -4.83
N GLY A 29 -8.25 9.24 -5.10
CA GLY A 29 -9.45 9.17 -5.92
C GLY A 29 -10.54 10.12 -5.42
N ILE A 30 -10.88 10.08 -4.13
CA ILE A 30 -11.91 10.96 -3.55
C ILE A 30 -11.47 12.43 -3.50
N THR A 31 -10.20 12.72 -3.18
CA THR A 31 -9.70 14.10 -3.04
C THR A 31 -9.57 14.81 -4.38
N PHE A 32 -9.21 14.10 -5.44
CA PHE A 32 -8.98 14.66 -6.77
C PHE A 32 -10.10 14.34 -7.77
N SER A 33 -11.27 13.89 -7.29
CA SER A 33 -12.41 13.53 -8.15
C SER A 33 -13.14 14.72 -8.80
N ASP A 34 -12.72 15.96 -8.52
CA ASP A 34 -13.45 17.17 -8.94
C ASP A 34 -13.13 17.54 -10.41
N GLY A 35 -13.81 16.87 -11.35
CA GLY A 35 -13.69 17.10 -12.79
C GLY A 35 -12.73 16.15 -13.54
N GLY A 36 -12.15 15.18 -12.84
CA GLY A 36 -11.23 14.16 -13.38
C GLY A 36 -9.86 14.20 -12.70
N ILE A 37 -9.06 13.13 -12.90
CA ILE A 37 -7.68 13.10 -12.41
C ILE A 37 -6.86 14.08 -13.27
N GLY A 38 -6.82 15.34 -12.86
CA GLY A 38 -5.93 16.35 -13.45
C GLY A 38 -4.46 15.96 -13.27
N SER A 39 -3.55 16.72 -13.88
CA SER A 39 -2.09 16.49 -13.82
C SER A 39 -1.58 16.31 -12.38
N THR A 40 -2.11 17.08 -11.43
CA THR A 40 -1.78 16.98 -9.99
C THR A 40 -2.24 15.66 -9.37
N GLY A 41 -3.45 15.18 -9.67
CA GLY A 41 -3.96 13.91 -9.16
C GLY A 41 -3.20 12.70 -9.75
N GLY A 42 -2.77 12.82 -11.02
CA GLY A 42 -1.94 11.82 -11.68
C GLY A 42 -0.55 11.72 -11.04
N LEU A 43 0.09 12.85 -10.77
CA LEU A 43 1.37 12.90 -10.04
C LEU A 43 1.22 12.37 -8.62
N ALA A 44 0.11 12.67 -7.93
CA ALA A 44 -0.17 12.13 -6.61
C ALA A 44 -0.25 10.60 -6.65
N LEU A 45 -0.99 10.02 -7.60
CA LEU A 45 -1.09 8.57 -7.84
C LEU A 45 0.28 7.92 -8.06
N VAL A 46 1.11 8.51 -8.92
CA VAL A 46 2.47 8.02 -9.17
C VAL A 46 3.30 8.07 -7.90
N GLY A 47 3.20 9.16 -7.12
CA GLY A 47 3.84 9.28 -5.82
C GLY A 47 3.42 8.17 -4.84
N THR A 48 2.13 7.81 -4.82
CA THR A 48 1.61 6.71 -4.00
C THR A 48 2.21 5.37 -4.39
N ILE A 49 2.38 5.12 -5.68
CA ILE A 49 3.01 3.88 -6.18
C ILE A 49 4.46 3.82 -5.71
N VAL A 50 5.22 4.92 -5.80
CA VAL A 50 6.60 4.98 -5.30
C VAL A 50 6.65 4.69 -3.80
N VAL A 51 5.80 5.33 -3.01
CA VAL A 51 5.70 5.08 -1.55
C VAL A 51 5.36 3.61 -1.29
N PHE A 52 4.42 3.03 -2.02
CA PHE A 52 4.03 1.63 -1.87
C PHE A 52 5.19 0.67 -2.16
N ILE A 53 5.96 0.91 -3.22
CA ILE A 53 7.13 0.10 -3.55
C ILE A 53 8.16 0.18 -2.41
N LEU A 54 8.41 1.37 -1.85
CA LEU A 54 9.33 1.54 -0.73
C LEU A 54 8.84 0.84 0.54
N VAL A 55 7.54 0.91 0.83
CA VAL A 55 6.92 0.17 1.95
C VAL A 55 7.10 -1.32 1.75
N MET A 56 6.80 -1.86 0.56
CA MET A 56 6.96 -3.29 0.27
C MET A 56 8.42 -3.75 0.32
N ALA A 57 9.36 -2.90 -0.13
CA ALA A 57 10.78 -3.17 0.02
C ALA A 57 11.19 -3.24 1.50
N GLY A 58 10.72 -2.28 2.32
CA GLY A 58 10.94 -2.28 3.77
C GLY A 58 10.31 -3.49 4.47
N VAL A 59 9.08 -3.86 4.10
CA VAL A 59 8.40 -5.06 4.59
C VAL A 59 9.19 -6.32 4.21
N GLY A 60 9.70 -6.40 2.98
CA GLY A 60 10.53 -7.51 2.51
C GLY A 60 11.81 -7.65 3.32
N ILE A 61 12.50 -6.55 3.63
CA ILE A 61 13.68 -6.55 4.50
C ILE A 61 13.30 -6.94 5.94
N PHE A 62 12.19 -6.42 6.47
CA PHE A 62 11.73 -6.71 7.83
C PHE A 62 11.30 -8.18 8.02
N LEU A 63 10.80 -8.83 6.97
CA LEU A 63 10.42 -10.25 6.98
C LEU A 63 11.56 -11.20 6.59
N ALA A 64 12.72 -10.67 6.17
CA ALA A 64 13.87 -11.48 5.76
C ALA A 64 14.58 -12.17 6.94
N ASP A 65 14.32 -11.71 8.17
CA ASP A 65 14.62 -12.42 9.42
C ASP A 65 13.53 -13.46 9.78
#